data_AF-A0A5D4J2T9-F1
#
_entry.id   AF-A0A5D4J2T9-F1
#
_cell.length_a   1.000
_cell.length_b   1.000
_cell.length_c   1.000
_cell.angle_alpha   90.00
_cell.angle_beta   90.00
_cell.angle_gamma   90.00
#
_symmetry.space_group_name_H-M   'P 1'
#
loop_
_entity.id
_entity.type
_entity.pdbx_description
1 polymer ?
#
loop_
_entity_poly.entity_id
_entity_poly.type
_entity_poly.pdbx_seq_one_letter_code
_entity_poly.pdbx_strand_id
1 'polypeptide(L)'
;MNQLHTPNASRNQDTRRLSFMGPVSPSSPGPLPRGGVRTGPSWRSLRRVSRSGSSSTSSPCTFPTVPVLKKIALTVTSAAFLSGFVLTPAVAADKDKSDDKQPKPPGVMSSLGGERLSMSGSQVNLGPGVPVLPKGLTGRSWIVADAENGDVLAAHNSHWRLPPASTLKMLFADTVLPALQPTQTHKVTESELAGVGEGSSLVGIKEDHTYTVHDLWLGVFLRSGNDAVHVLSEMYGGIPQTVAAMQKHAEELQALDTVVVSPDGYDAPRQVSSAYDLTLIARSGLQKKDFREYAATASADFPGEKKKGKKRDSFEIQNTNRLITGDIGVDPYKGIAGVKNGYTTHAGNTFTGVAERNGKVLLVTVMNPSAEESHAVYKEAAKLLDWGFAASGKVTPVGELVPPKSVDTGTGTSTGGKGAAPAAGADQGTGGQAEAAHASAASKGSSGVGVALAIIGGLLVVVAAAVFLVNRRWPLAGLGGRSAPETKDTGEAADPEEAAEPAASVGESAGKPADKG
;
A
#
# COMPACT_ATOMS: atom_id res chain seq x y z
N MET A 1 -26.29 34.62 -19.16
CA MET A 1 -25.42 33.49 -19.55
C MET A 1 -23.99 33.85 -19.22
N ASN A 2 -23.21 32.95 -18.61
CA ASN A 2 -21.75 33.03 -18.57
C ASN A 2 -21.21 31.60 -18.65
N GLN A 3 -20.57 31.26 -19.79
CA GLN A 3 -19.98 29.95 -20.04
C GLN A 3 -18.57 29.90 -19.43
N LEU A 4 -18.48 29.46 -18.17
CA LEU A 4 -17.20 29.09 -17.57
C LEU A 4 -16.58 27.95 -18.40
N HIS A 5 -15.48 28.24 -19.08
CA HIS A 5 -14.78 27.23 -19.88
C HIS A 5 -14.08 26.23 -18.95
N THR A 6 -14.69 25.06 -18.76
CA THR A 6 -14.01 23.90 -18.16
C THR A 6 -12.75 23.59 -18.97
N PRO A 7 -11.55 23.55 -18.35
CA PRO A 7 -10.33 23.17 -19.07
C PRO A 7 -10.45 21.74 -19.59
N ASN A 8 -10.11 21.51 -20.86
CA ASN A 8 -10.18 20.17 -21.46
C ASN A 8 -9.22 19.20 -20.76
N ALA A 9 -9.78 18.32 -19.90
CA ALA A 9 -9.04 17.33 -19.12
C ALA A 9 -8.29 16.28 -19.97
N SER A 10 -8.62 16.18 -21.26
CA SER A 10 -7.95 15.28 -22.21
C SER A 10 -6.44 15.50 -22.36
N ARG A 11 -5.91 16.66 -21.93
CA ARG A 11 -4.48 16.96 -22.06
C ARG A 11 -3.55 16.27 -21.03
N ASN A 12 -4.11 15.60 -20.01
CA ASN A 12 -3.39 14.65 -19.16
C ASN A 12 -3.63 13.18 -19.58
N GLN A 13 -4.44 12.92 -20.61
CA GLN A 13 -5.01 11.59 -20.91
C GLN A 13 -4.28 10.83 -22.03
N ASP A 14 -2.96 10.98 -22.14
CA ASP A 14 -2.11 10.19 -23.06
C ASP A 14 -1.90 8.74 -22.56
N THR A 15 -3.01 8.05 -22.28
CA THR A 15 -3.06 6.68 -21.72
C THR A 15 -2.30 5.64 -22.56
N ARG A 16 -2.15 5.91 -23.86
CA ARG A 16 -1.31 5.12 -24.79
C ARG A 16 0.18 5.09 -24.43
N ARG A 17 0.67 6.00 -23.59
CA ARG A 17 2.09 6.12 -23.23
C ARG A 17 2.45 5.46 -21.89
N LEU A 18 1.46 5.04 -21.10
CA LEU A 18 1.65 4.55 -19.72
C LEU A 18 2.26 3.12 -19.61
N SER A 19 2.93 2.63 -20.64
CA SER A 19 3.75 1.40 -20.59
C SER A 19 5.17 1.73 -20.09
N PHE A 20 5.25 2.43 -18.96
CA PHE A 20 6.52 2.89 -18.39
C PHE A 20 7.33 1.76 -17.76
N MET A 21 6.62 0.80 -17.16
CA MET A 21 7.21 -0.26 -16.37
C MET A 21 7.67 -1.38 -17.31
N GLY A 22 8.98 -1.65 -17.31
CA GLY A 22 9.50 -2.88 -17.89
C GLY A 22 8.91 -4.08 -17.12
N PRO A 23 8.63 -5.21 -17.80
CA PRO A 23 8.11 -6.39 -17.11
C PRO A 23 9.11 -6.86 -16.06
N VAL A 24 8.65 -7.00 -14.81
CA VAL A 24 9.46 -7.46 -13.67
C VAL A 24 9.83 -8.95 -13.74
N SER A 25 9.49 -9.63 -14.84
CA SER A 25 9.82 -11.04 -15.09
C SER A 25 10.80 -11.16 -16.26
N PRO A 26 11.82 -12.04 -16.18
CA PRO A 26 12.70 -12.30 -17.31
C PRO A 26 11.91 -12.82 -18.52
N SER A 27 12.24 -12.32 -19.71
CA SER A 27 11.52 -12.68 -20.93
C SER A 27 11.82 -14.12 -21.37
N SER A 28 10.85 -15.02 -21.21
CA SER A 28 10.93 -16.38 -21.77
C SER A 28 11.20 -16.31 -23.29
N PRO A 29 12.23 -17.00 -23.81
CA PRO A 29 12.58 -16.94 -25.23
C PRO A 29 11.51 -17.66 -26.06
N GLY A 30 10.62 -16.88 -26.70
CA GLY A 30 9.62 -17.40 -27.63
C GLY A 30 10.26 -18.10 -28.85
N PRO A 31 9.60 -19.09 -29.47
CA PRO A 31 10.19 -19.86 -30.57
C PRO A 31 10.54 -19.02 -31.80
N LEU A 32 11.76 -19.17 -32.31
CA LEU A 32 12.20 -18.53 -33.55
C LEU A 32 11.35 -19.00 -34.75
N PRO A 33 10.77 -18.09 -35.56
CA PRO A 33 10.01 -18.48 -36.75
C PRO A 33 10.94 -19.05 -37.83
N ARG A 34 10.60 -20.26 -38.31
CA ARG A 34 11.43 -21.04 -39.24
C ARG A 34 11.08 -20.75 -40.70
N GLY A 35 11.91 -19.96 -41.38
CA GLY A 35 11.84 -19.75 -42.83
C GLY A 35 12.94 -18.80 -43.32
N GLY A 36 13.36 -18.82 -44.59
CA GLY A 36 13.01 -19.75 -45.67
C GLY A 36 13.82 -19.37 -46.91
N VAL A 37 14.62 -20.29 -47.46
CA VAL A 37 15.58 -19.96 -48.53
C VAL A 37 14.86 -19.67 -49.85
N ARG A 38 15.14 -18.52 -50.47
CA ARG A 38 14.83 -18.28 -51.88
C ARG A 38 15.90 -17.39 -52.52
N THR A 39 16.28 -17.73 -53.75
CA THR A 39 17.38 -17.14 -54.51
C THR A 39 16.88 -16.27 -55.67
N GLY A 40 17.62 -15.20 -56.02
CA GLY A 40 17.31 -14.31 -57.15
C GLY A 40 18.23 -13.07 -57.14
N PRO A 41 18.77 -12.57 -58.28
CA PRO A 41 19.99 -11.74 -58.24
C PRO A 41 19.88 -10.32 -58.83
N SER A 42 20.71 -9.40 -58.29
CA SER A 42 21.14 -8.10 -58.88
C SER A 42 20.03 -7.03 -59.08
N TRP A 43 20.28 -5.71 -59.08
CA TRP A 43 21.38 -4.91 -59.66
C TRP A 43 21.92 -3.77 -58.76
N ARG A 44 22.95 -3.08 -59.29
CA ARG A 44 23.68 -1.89 -58.79
C ARG A 44 22.73 -0.77 -58.32
N SER A 45 23.08 0.10 -57.36
CA SER A 45 24.30 0.94 -57.40
C SER A 45 24.68 1.59 -56.06
N LEU A 46 25.90 2.13 -55.99
CA LEU A 46 26.46 2.87 -54.85
C LEU A 46 26.50 4.38 -55.14
N ARG A 47 26.06 5.20 -54.19
CA ARG A 47 26.55 6.58 -54.03
C ARG A 47 26.85 6.89 -52.57
N ARG A 48 28.15 6.84 -52.23
CA ARG A 48 28.72 7.36 -50.98
C ARG A 48 29.04 8.83 -51.17
N VAL A 49 28.36 9.73 -50.47
CA VAL A 49 28.76 11.15 -50.42
C VAL A 49 29.71 11.33 -49.23
N SER A 50 30.98 11.57 -49.54
CA SER A 50 31.95 12.12 -48.59
C SER A 50 32.07 13.61 -48.84
N ARG A 51 32.23 14.41 -47.78
CA ARG A 51 32.83 15.74 -47.90
C ARG A 51 33.59 16.09 -46.62
N SER A 52 34.84 16.47 -46.77
CA SER A 52 35.59 17.26 -45.78
C SER A 52 34.93 18.65 -45.60
N GLY A 53 35.12 19.37 -44.50
CA GLY A 53 36.08 19.18 -43.41
C GLY A 53 37.07 20.33 -43.40
N SER A 54 37.18 21.03 -42.26
CA SER A 54 38.10 22.15 -42.07
C SER A 54 38.48 22.27 -40.59
N SER A 55 39.76 22.17 -40.30
CA SER A 55 40.34 22.40 -38.97
C SER A 55 41.08 23.74 -38.96
N SER A 56 40.86 24.53 -37.91
CA SER A 56 41.61 25.76 -37.60
C SER A 56 41.76 25.83 -36.08
N THR A 57 42.83 25.27 -35.53
CA THR A 57 44.07 25.99 -35.12
C THR A 57 43.92 26.77 -33.82
N SER A 58 44.73 26.38 -32.85
CA SER A 58 44.82 26.91 -31.49
C SER A 58 45.62 28.21 -31.37
N SER A 59 45.28 29.03 -30.37
CA SER A 59 46.26 29.68 -29.48
C SER A 59 45.61 30.12 -28.16
N PRO A 60 46.30 29.99 -27.01
CA PRO A 60 45.82 30.52 -25.73
C PRO A 60 46.19 32.00 -25.57
N CYS A 61 45.61 32.67 -24.58
CA CYS A 61 46.06 33.99 -24.09
C CYS A 61 46.18 33.98 -22.57
N THR A 62 47.15 34.75 -22.06
CA THR A 62 47.66 34.65 -20.68
C THR A 62 47.11 35.77 -19.78
N PHE A 63 47.25 35.60 -18.46
CA PHE A 63 46.93 36.56 -17.41
C PHE A 63 47.54 37.96 -17.61
N PRO A 64 47.04 38.94 -16.84
CA PRO A 64 47.97 39.56 -15.89
C PRO A 64 47.52 39.42 -14.42
N THR A 65 48.46 39.01 -13.57
CA THR A 65 48.43 39.23 -12.12
C THR A 65 48.94 40.64 -11.78
N VAL A 66 48.51 41.19 -10.64
CA VAL A 66 49.09 42.40 -10.03
C VAL A 66 49.31 42.13 -8.52
N PRO A 67 50.43 42.57 -7.88
CA PRO A 67 50.91 41.94 -6.64
C PRO A 67 51.10 42.91 -5.43
N VAL A 68 51.82 42.44 -4.40
CA VAL A 68 52.42 43.17 -3.24
C VAL A 68 51.46 43.37 -2.03
N LEU A 69 51.66 42.73 -0.86
CA LEU A 69 52.66 42.94 0.25
C LEU A 69 52.35 44.18 1.15
N LYS A 70 52.59 44.23 2.48
CA LYS A 70 53.16 43.28 3.48
C LYS A 70 52.91 43.74 4.94
N LYS A 71 53.18 42.83 5.91
CA LYS A 71 53.41 42.97 7.39
C LYS A 71 52.16 42.74 8.28
N ILE A 72 52.11 41.84 9.27
CA ILE A 72 53.03 41.27 10.31
C ILE A 72 52.86 41.93 11.71
N ALA A 73 52.16 41.21 12.59
CA ALA A 73 52.28 41.07 14.06
C ALA A 73 51.05 40.22 14.50
N LEU A 74 51.12 38.99 15.01
CA LEU A 74 51.93 38.36 16.06
C LEU A 74 51.63 38.87 17.48
N THR A 75 50.61 38.27 18.10
CA THR A 75 50.52 38.07 19.56
C THR A 75 50.09 36.62 19.82
N VAL A 76 50.80 35.94 20.72
CA VAL A 76 50.49 34.57 21.15
C VAL A 76 50.11 34.61 22.63
N THR A 77 48.92 34.13 22.98
CA THR A 77 48.61 33.72 24.35
C THR A 77 47.57 32.59 24.37
N SER A 78 47.82 31.64 25.24
CA SER A 78 47.10 30.39 25.43
C SER A 78 45.67 30.55 25.95
N ALA A 79 44.78 29.64 25.56
CA ALA A 79 44.23 28.63 26.48
C ALA A 79 43.55 27.50 25.68
N ALA A 80 43.60 26.27 26.19
CA ALA A 80 42.93 25.12 25.59
C ALA A 80 41.68 24.74 26.38
N PHE A 81 40.59 24.37 25.70
CA PHE A 81 39.59 23.43 26.24
C PHE A 81 38.83 22.70 25.12
N LEU A 82 38.71 21.38 25.28
CA LEU A 82 37.71 20.47 24.71
C LEU A 82 37.53 20.39 23.18
N SER A 83 38.25 19.43 22.58
CA SER A 83 37.78 18.68 21.40
C SER A 83 36.48 17.93 21.72
N GLY A 84 35.52 17.84 20.80
CA GLY A 84 34.29 17.06 21.08
C GLY A 84 33.14 17.08 20.06
N PHE A 85 33.33 17.53 18.81
CA PHE A 85 32.24 17.51 17.81
C PHE A 85 31.99 16.08 17.28
N VAL A 86 31.10 15.35 17.94
CA VAL A 86 30.52 14.10 17.42
C VAL A 86 29.33 14.45 16.53
N LEU A 87 29.31 13.93 15.30
CA LEU A 87 28.18 14.06 14.38
C LEU A 87 27.00 13.20 14.85
N THR A 88 26.11 13.77 15.65
CA THR A 88 24.79 13.19 15.90
C THR A 88 23.83 13.54 14.75
N PRO A 89 23.00 12.61 14.26
CA PRO A 89 21.90 12.96 13.37
C PRO A 89 20.90 13.82 14.15
N ALA A 90 20.48 14.93 13.55
CA ALA A 90 19.54 15.87 14.17
C ALA A 90 18.12 15.31 14.18
N VAL A 91 17.84 14.40 15.13
CA VAL A 91 16.46 14.03 15.49
C VAL A 91 15.81 15.27 16.08
N ALA A 92 14.87 15.85 15.33
CA ALA A 92 14.05 16.96 15.81
C ALA A 92 13.06 16.43 16.85
N ALA A 93 13.50 16.36 18.11
CA ALA A 93 12.63 16.07 19.24
C ALA A 93 11.60 17.21 19.37
N ASP A 94 10.36 16.92 18.98
CA ASP A 94 9.28 17.90 19.09
C ASP A 94 8.99 18.19 20.57
N LYS A 95 8.54 19.42 20.86
CA LYS A 95 8.35 19.86 22.24
C LYS A 95 7.04 19.34 22.79
N ASP A 96 7.18 18.45 23.77
CA ASP A 96 6.10 17.79 24.50
C ASP A 96 4.97 18.76 24.86
N LYS A 97 3.79 18.51 24.27
CA LYS A 97 2.53 19.13 24.63
C LYS A 97 1.63 18.05 25.19
N SER A 98 1.19 18.24 26.43
CA SER A 98 0.23 17.38 27.11
C SER A 98 -1.03 17.15 26.27
N ASP A 99 -1.58 15.95 26.37
CA ASP A 99 -2.85 15.50 25.77
C ASP A 99 -2.88 15.39 24.23
N ASP A 100 -1.77 14.95 23.60
CA ASP A 100 -1.85 14.35 22.27
C ASP A 100 -2.56 12.98 22.33
N LYS A 101 -3.88 13.02 22.08
CA LYS A 101 -4.78 11.86 22.04
C LYS A 101 -4.70 11.07 20.72
N GLN A 102 -3.82 11.45 19.79
CA GLN A 102 -3.64 10.69 18.55
C GLN A 102 -2.98 9.32 18.85
N PRO A 103 -3.43 8.24 18.19
CA PRO A 103 -2.71 6.96 18.21
C PRO A 103 -1.27 7.16 17.75
N LYS A 104 -0.31 6.53 18.42
CA LYS A 104 1.11 6.58 18.06
C LYS A 104 1.48 5.34 17.23
N PRO A 105 2.44 5.43 16.27
CA PRO A 105 2.91 4.27 15.53
C PRO A 105 3.53 3.22 16.48
N PRO A 106 3.49 1.92 16.14
CA PRO A 106 4.21 0.88 16.88
C PRO A 106 5.71 1.19 16.97
N GLY A 107 6.34 0.90 18.11
CA GLY A 107 7.77 1.17 18.32
C GLY A 107 8.72 0.33 17.46
N VAL A 108 8.21 -0.74 16.85
CA VAL A 108 8.86 -1.54 15.79
C VAL A 108 7.78 -1.89 14.78
N MET A 109 8.06 -1.67 13.49
CA MET A 109 7.22 -2.10 12.36
C MET A 109 8.01 -3.10 11.48
N SER A 110 7.44 -3.55 10.36
CA SER A 110 8.16 -4.43 9.41
C SER A 110 9.41 -3.74 8.84
N SER A 111 10.50 -4.48 8.65
CA SER A 111 11.72 -4.02 7.94
C SER A 111 11.79 -4.49 6.48
N LEU A 112 10.69 -4.99 5.93
CA LEU A 112 10.58 -5.34 4.52
C LEU A 112 10.93 -4.12 3.64
N GLY A 113 11.71 -4.32 2.58
CA GLY A 113 12.21 -3.20 1.77
C GLY A 113 13.33 -2.37 2.42
N GLY A 114 13.69 -2.65 3.68
CA GLY A 114 14.89 -2.10 4.33
C GLY A 114 14.63 -1.63 5.75
N GLU A 115 15.64 -1.82 6.63
CA GLU A 115 15.59 -1.50 8.06
C GLU A 115 15.07 -0.10 8.39
N ARG A 116 15.31 0.91 7.53
CA ARG A 116 14.80 2.27 7.78
C ARG A 116 13.28 2.37 7.69
N LEU A 117 12.62 1.55 6.88
CA LEU A 117 11.16 1.57 6.72
C LEU A 117 10.43 1.06 7.97
N SER A 118 11.13 0.30 8.84
CA SER A 118 10.63 -0.15 10.14
C SER A 118 10.57 0.96 11.20
N MET A 119 11.30 2.06 11.00
CA MET A 119 11.44 3.13 11.99
C MET A 119 10.27 4.11 11.93
N SER A 120 9.78 4.51 13.11
CA SER A 120 8.82 5.61 13.25
C SER A 120 9.43 6.96 12.83
N GLY A 121 8.57 7.88 12.41
CA GLY A 121 8.94 9.21 11.93
C GLY A 121 9.37 9.24 10.46
N SER A 122 9.79 10.42 9.99
CA SER A 122 10.12 10.66 8.58
C SER A 122 11.52 10.16 8.21
N GLN A 123 11.59 9.29 7.19
CA GLN A 123 12.80 8.72 6.64
C GLN A 123 13.13 9.37 5.29
N VAL A 124 14.29 10.02 5.22
CA VAL A 124 14.85 10.62 3.99
C VAL A 124 16.38 10.67 4.10
N ASN A 125 17.09 10.70 2.98
CA ASN A 125 18.53 11.01 2.92
C ASN A 125 18.75 12.44 2.42
N LEU A 126 18.88 13.39 3.34
CA LEU A 126 19.20 14.78 2.98
C LEU A 126 20.68 14.91 2.62
N GLY A 127 20.97 14.97 1.32
CA GLY A 127 22.30 15.24 0.76
C GLY A 127 22.36 16.58 0.00
N PRO A 128 23.55 16.97 -0.52
CA PRO A 128 23.71 18.20 -1.30
C PRO A 128 22.74 18.27 -2.49
N GLY A 129 21.93 19.35 -2.55
CA GLY A 129 20.95 19.56 -3.61
C GLY A 129 19.64 18.77 -3.48
N VAL A 130 19.49 17.94 -2.46
CA VAL A 130 18.20 17.32 -2.08
C VAL A 130 17.33 18.39 -1.40
N PRO A 131 16.09 18.64 -1.86
CA PRO A 131 15.18 19.55 -1.17
C PRO A 131 14.76 18.98 0.19
N VAL A 132 14.57 19.84 1.19
CA VAL A 132 13.94 19.44 2.46
C VAL A 132 12.50 18.96 2.21
N LEU A 133 12.02 18.01 3.01
CA LEU A 133 10.63 17.57 2.96
C LEU A 133 9.67 18.77 3.20
N PRO A 134 8.49 18.78 2.57
CA PRO A 134 7.53 19.87 2.75
C PRO A 134 7.03 19.92 4.20
N LYS A 135 6.81 21.14 4.70
CA LYS A 135 6.27 21.37 6.04
C LYS A 135 4.75 21.16 6.06
N GLY A 136 4.20 20.77 7.20
CA GLY A 136 2.76 20.54 7.34
C GLY A 136 2.26 19.33 6.56
N LEU A 137 3.05 18.26 6.54
CA LEU A 137 2.55 16.91 6.32
C LEU A 137 1.97 16.40 7.65
N THR A 138 0.78 15.82 7.61
CA THR A 138 0.02 15.31 8.76
C THR A 138 -0.47 13.88 8.57
N GLY A 139 -0.28 13.29 7.37
CA GLY A 139 -0.53 11.88 7.10
C GLY A 139 0.17 10.97 8.11
N ARG A 140 -0.60 10.23 8.90
CA ARG A 140 -0.10 9.24 9.88
C ARG A 140 0.88 8.25 9.26
N SER A 141 0.66 7.85 8.00
CA SER A 141 1.61 7.07 7.21
C SER A 141 1.67 7.60 5.78
N TRP A 142 2.86 7.72 5.22
CA TRP A 142 3.05 8.05 3.79
C TRP A 142 4.36 7.50 3.22
N ILE A 143 4.44 7.41 1.90
CA ILE A 143 5.63 6.97 1.16
C ILE A 143 5.67 7.62 -0.23
N VAL A 144 6.88 7.93 -0.71
CA VAL A 144 7.16 8.36 -2.08
C VAL A 144 8.22 7.44 -2.66
N ALA A 145 7.90 6.80 -3.79
CA ALA A 145 8.75 5.80 -4.42
C ALA A 145 8.80 5.95 -5.94
N ASP A 146 9.86 5.43 -6.53
CA ASP A 146 9.95 5.19 -7.97
C ASP A 146 9.05 4.00 -8.37
N ALA A 147 8.31 4.13 -9.46
CA ALA A 147 7.44 3.06 -9.94
C ALA A 147 8.19 1.97 -10.73
N GLU A 148 9.19 2.37 -11.51
CA GLU A 148 9.95 1.54 -12.43
C GLU A 148 10.94 0.66 -11.67
N ASN A 149 11.91 1.25 -10.96
CA ASN A 149 12.94 0.49 -10.23
C ASN A 149 12.50 0.09 -8.80
N GLY A 150 11.64 0.88 -8.15
CA GLY A 150 11.13 0.61 -6.80
C GLY A 150 11.83 1.38 -5.68
N ASP A 151 12.80 2.25 -5.98
CA ASP A 151 13.50 3.07 -4.98
C ASP A 151 12.53 3.86 -4.10
N VAL A 152 12.55 3.63 -2.78
CA VAL A 152 11.80 4.46 -1.82
C VAL A 152 12.62 5.72 -1.55
N LEU A 153 12.14 6.87 -2.04
CA LEU A 153 12.84 8.15 -1.96
C LEU A 153 12.68 8.79 -0.58
N ALA A 154 11.47 8.69 0.00
CA ALA A 154 11.19 9.05 1.38
C ALA A 154 9.94 8.31 1.90
N ALA A 155 9.84 8.17 3.22
CA ALA A 155 8.73 7.51 3.91
C ALA A 155 8.43 8.18 5.26
N HIS A 156 7.26 7.90 5.84
CA HIS A 156 6.93 8.20 7.23
C HIS A 156 6.01 7.10 7.77
N ASN A 157 6.44 6.38 8.81
CA ASN A 157 5.72 5.24 9.39
C ASN A 157 5.18 4.25 8.30
N SER A 158 5.96 3.92 7.27
CA SER A 158 5.43 3.31 6.04
C SER A 158 4.81 1.92 6.23
N HIS A 159 5.22 1.20 7.29
CA HIS A 159 4.68 -0.10 7.70
C HIS A 159 3.64 0.00 8.84
N TRP A 160 3.12 1.19 9.15
CA TRP A 160 2.06 1.33 10.13
C TRP A 160 0.74 0.80 9.57
N ARG A 161 0.29 -0.33 10.14
CA ARG A 161 -1.01 -0.94 9.90
C ARG A 161 -2.15 0.02 10.27
N LEU A 162 -2.85 0.52 9.25
CA LEU A 162 -3.98 1.44 9.33
C LEU A 162 -5.14 0.90 8.44
N PRO A 163 -6.41 1.23 8.74
CA PRO A 163 -7.51 0.85 7.85
C PRO A 163 -7.33 1.50 6.46
N PRO A 164 -7.45 0.76 5.35
CA PRO A 164 -7.11 1.27 4.02
C PRO A 164 -8.20 2.15 3.39
N ALA A 165 -9.46 2.02 3.83
CA ALA A 165 -10.64 2.43 3.07
C ALA A 165 -10.62 1.87 1.63
N SER A 166 -11.32 2.53 0.71
CA SER A 166 -11.43 2.14 -0.70
C SER A 166 -10.11 2.12 -1.51
N THR A 167 -8.94 2.41 -0.93
CA THR A 167 -7.66 2.09 -1.60
C THR A 167 -7.43 0.57 -1.69
N LEU A 168 -8.04 -0.24 -0.81
CA LEU A 168 -7.99 -1.71 -0.93
C LEU A 168 -8.63 -2.22 -2.23
N LYS A 169 -9.50 -1.43 -2.87
CA LYS A 169 -10.03 -1.73 -4.21
C LYS A 169 -8.95 -1.87 -5.29
N MET A 170 -7.74 -1.35 -5.06
CA MET A 170 -6.57 -1.62 -5.91
C MET A 170 -6.18 -3.11 -5.88
N LEU A 171 -6.16 -3.73 -4.69
CA LEU A 171 -5.85 -5.16 -4.53
C LEU A 171 -6.95 -6.02 -5.16
N PHE A 172 -8.21 -5.64 -4.96
CA PHE A 172 -9.37 -6.27 -5.60
C PHE A 172 -9.25 -6.24 -7.13
N ALA A 173 -9.01 -5.06 -7.71
CA ALA A 173 -8.81 -4.91 -9.15
C ALA A 173 -7.60 -5.72 -9.64
N ASP A 174 -6.47 -5.65 -8.96
CA ASP A 174 -5.24 -6.36 -9.35
C ASP A 174 -5.39 -7.90 -9.31
N THR A 175 -6.25 -8.40 -8.42
CA THR A 175 -6.60 -9.83 -8.27
C THR A 175 -7.64 -10.29 -9.30
N VAL A 176 -8.70 -9.50 -9.52
CA VAL A 176 -9.93 -9.96 -10.22
C VAL A 176 -9.97 -9.54 -11.70
N LEU A 177 -9.33 -8.43 -12.10
CA LEU A 177 -9.25 -8.00 -13.51
C LEU A 177 -8.83 -9.13 -14.48
N PRO A 178 -7.79 -9.95 -14.19
CA PRO A 178 -7.34 -10.99 -15.11
C PRO A 178 -8.36 -12.11 -15.37
N ALA A 179 -9.37 -12.28 -14.51
CA ALA A 179 -10.35 -13.36 -14.58
C ALA A 179 -11.63 -13.00 -15.34
N LEU A 180 -11.99 -11.71 -15.44
CA LEU A 180 -13.27 -11.25 -15.97
C LEU A 180 -13.07 -10.42 -17.24
N GLN A 181 -13.61 -10.90 -18.37
CA GLN A 181 -13.42 -10.23 -19.67
C GLN A 181 -14.26 -8.94 -19.74
N PRO A 182 -13.71 -7.78 -20.15
CA PRO A 182 -14.44 -6.50 -20.13
C PRO A 182 -15.78 -6.49 -20.89
N THR A 183 -15.91 -7.32 -21.93
CA THR A 183 -17.12 -7.46 -22.76
C THR A 183 -18.13 -8.48 -22.21
N GLN A 184 -17.80 -9.23 -21.16
CA GLN A 184 -18.72 -10.13 -20.48
C GLN A 184 -19.84 -9.32 -19.82
N THR A 185 -21.08 -9.79 -19.97
CA THR A 185 -22.27 -9.17 -19.38
C THR A 185 -22.83 -10.01 -18.26
N HIS A 186 -23.25 -9.36 -17.17
CA HIS A 186 -23.91 -10.00 -16.03
C HIS A 186 -25.25 -9.33 -15.75
N LYS A 187 -26.27 -10.10 -15.38
CA LYS A 187 -27.58 -9.60 -14.96
C LYS A 187 -27.67 -9.67 -13.44
N VAL A 188 -27.69 -8.51 -12.80
CA VAL A 188 -27.60 -8.39 -11.35
C VAL A 188 -28.89 -8.86 -10.67
N THR A 189 -28.70 -9.52 -9.53
CA THR A 189 -29.73 -10.05 -8.62
C THR A 189 -29.74 -9.26 -7.32
N GLU A 190 -30.88 -9.29 -6.61
CA GLU A 190 -31.04 -8.60 -5.31
C GLU A 190 -30.05 -9.13 -4.24
N SER A 191 -29.76 -10.44 -4.25
CA SER A 191 -28.79 -11.08 -3.35
C SER A 191 -27.36 -10.56 -3.48
N GLU A 192 -26.95 -10.12 -4.67
CA GLU A 192 -25.60 -9.56 -4.91
C GLU A 192 -25.45 -8.12 -4.38
N LEU A 193 -26.56 -7.47 -4.02
CA LEU A 193 -26.60 -6.11 -3.48
C LEU A 193 -26.93 -6.09 -1.97
N ALA A 194 -27.55 -7.15 -1.44
CA ALA A 194 -27.96 -7.27 -0.04
C ALA A 194 -26.80 -7.20 0.97
N GLY A 195 -25.56 -7.48 0.56
CA GLY A 195 -24.36 -7.39 1.40
C GLY A 195 -23.73 -5.99 1.51
N VAL A 196 -24.20 -5.01 0.73
CA VAL A 196 -23.56 -3.68 0.65
C VAL A 196 -23.95 -2.82 1.86
N GLY A 197 -22.97 -2.56 2.74
CA GLY A 197 -23.19 -1.87 4.01
C GLY A 197 -23.74 -0.43 3.88
N GLU A 198 -24.54 0.00 4.85
CA GLU A 198 -25.10 1.35 4.92
C GLU A 198 -24.01 2.44 4.83
N GLY A 199 -24.28 3.54 4.14
CA GLY A 199 -23.31 4.63 3.94
C GLY A 199 -22.17 4.31 2.95
N SER A 200 -22.16 3.10 2.35
CA SER A 200 -21.24 2.77 1.25
C SER A 200 -21.26 3.78 0.11
N SER A 201 -20.11 4.00 -0.52
CA SER A 201 -20.06 4.60 -1.85
C SER A 201 -20.70 3.66 -2.86
N LEU A 202 -21.64 4.16 -3.67
CA LEU A 202 -22.33 3.41 -4.71
C LEU A 202 -22.11 4.08 -6.08
N VAL A 203 -22.04 3.27 -7.15
CA VAL A 203 -22.16 3.80 -8.53
C VAL A 203 -23.63 3.96 -8.93
N GLY A 204 -24.53 3.11 -8.43
CA GLY A 204 -25.95 3.09 -8.77
C GLY A 204 -26.35 1.85 -9.58
N ILE A 205 -25.74 0.69 -9.29
CA ILE A 205 -26.16 -0.59 -9.86
C ILE A 205 -27.55 -0.98 -9.35
N LYS A 206 -28.29 -1.68 -10.21
CA LYS A 206 -29.63 -2.16 -9.92
C LYS A 206 -29.84 -3.62 -10.29
N GLU A 207 -30.59 -4.28 -9.40
CA GLU A 207 -31.25 -5.56 -9.61
C GLU A 207 -32.03 -5.60 -10.94
N ASP A 208 -32.16 -6.80 -11.50
CA ASP A 208 -32.74 -7.09 -12.81
C ASP A 208 -32.05 -6.46 -14.05
N HIS A 209 -31.10 -5.54 -13.85
CA HIS A 209 -30.39 -4.86 -14.94
C HIS A 209 -29.09 -5.60 -15.33
N THR A 210 -28.75 -5.54 -16.62
CA THR A 210 -27.55 -6.15 -17.18
C THR A 210 -26.43 -5.13 -17.34
N TYR A 211 -25.24 -5.39 -16.80
CA TYR A 211 -24.05 -4.53 -16.93
C TYR A 211 -22.92 -5.30 -17.60
N THR A 212 -22.01 -4.62 -18.30
CA THR A 212 -20.73 -5.21 -18.71
C THR A 212 -19.72 -5.16 -17.57
N VAL A 213 -18.74 -6.07 -17.57
CA VAL A 213 -17.60 -6.01 -16.64
C VAL A 213 -16.87 -4.67 -16.74
N HIS A 214 -16.77 -4.10 -17.95
CA HIS A 214 -16.25 -2.75 -18.17
C HIS A 214 -17.03 -1.65 -17.42
N ASP A 215 -18.37 -1.68 -17.47
CA ASP A 215 -19.21 -0.74 -16.70
C ASP A 215 -18.94 -0.88 -15.20
N LEU A 216 -18.91 -2.12 -14.69
CA LEU A 216 -18.66 -2.39 -13.28
C LEU A 216 -17.30 -1.83 -12.83
N TRP A 217 -16.22 -2.04 -13.60
CA TRP A 217 -14.90 -1.47 -13.28
C TRP A 217 -14.86 0.06 -13.32
N LEU A 218 -15.58 0.71 -14.24
CA LEU A 218 -15.75 2.17 -14.20
C LEU A 218 -16.43 2.61 -12.88
N GLY A 219 -17.44 1.86 -12.41
CA GLY A 219 -18.06 2.09 -11.11
C GLY A 219 -17.11 1.93 -9.92
N VAL A 220 -16.28 0.89 -9.92
CA VAL A 220 -15.25 0.63 -8.90
C VAL A 220 -14.21 1.76 -8.83
N PHE A 221 -13.69 2.23 -9.96
CA PHE A 221 -12.62 3.23 -9.98
C PHE A 221 -13.15 4.66 -9.81
N LEU A 222 -14.11 5.09 -10.62
CA LEU A 222 -14.54 6.50 -10.63
C LEU A 222 -15.36 6.82 -9.37
N ARG A 223 -16.40 6.03 -9.11
CA ARG A 223 -17.38 6.26 -8.03
C ARG A 223 -17.08 5.52 -6.75
N SER A 224 -16.02 4.70 -6.72
CA SER A 224 -15.66 3.89 -5.55
C SER A 224 -16.75 2.88 -5.14
N GLY A 225 -17.59 2.45 -6.10
CA GLY A 225 -18.83 1.71 -5.86
C GLY A 225 -18.61 0.35 -5.21
N ASN A 226 -19.13 0.17 -3.99
CA ASN A 226 -19.17 -1.12 -3.29
C ASN A 226 -20.15 -2.07 -3.97
N ASP A 227 -21.27 -1.55 -4.48
CA ASP A 227 -22.22 -2.27 -5.36
C ASP A 227 -21.52 -2.92 -6.56
N ALA A 228 -20.59 -2.21 -7.20
CA ALA A 228 -19.81 -2.76 -8.31
C ALA A 228 -18.81 -3.83 -7.87
N VAL A 229 -18.18 -3.66 -6.70
CA VAL A 229 -17.27 -4.67 -6.13
C VAL A 229 -18.01 -5.95 -5.75
N HIS A 230 -19.20 -5.86 -5.14
CA HIS A 230 -19.95 -7.04 -4.71
C HIS A 230 -20.40 -7.87 -5.92
N VAL A 231 -20.97 -7.24 -6.95
CA VAL A 231 -21.31 -7.93 -8.21
C VAL A 231 -20.09 -8.58 -8.86
N LEU A 232 -18.96 -7.87 -8.97
CA LEU A 232 -17.72 -8.42 -9.54
C LEU A 232 -17.13 -9.56 -8.67
N SER A 233 -17.36 -9.55 -7.35
CA SER A 233 -16.95 -10.62 -6.43
C SER A 233 -17.78 -11.88 -6.63
N GLU A 234 -19.10 -11.73 -6.78
CA GLU A 234 -20.01 -12.86 -7.06
C GLU A 234 -19.75 -13.44 -8.46
N MET A 235 -19.49 -12.60 -9.47
CA MET A 235 -18.98 -13.04 -10.79
C MET A 235 -17.65 -13.79 -10.74
N TYR A 236 -16.80 -13.54 -9.73
CA TYR A 236 -15.52 -14.21 -9.53
C TYR A 236 -15.63 -15.54 -8.75
N GLY A 237 -16.81 -15.86 -8.19
CA GLY A 237 -17.05 -17.05 -7.37
C GLY A 237 -17.41 -16.77 -5.91
N GLY A 238 -17.82 -15.54 -5.59
CA GLY A 238 -18.35 -15.15 -4.29
C GLY A 238 -17.40 -14.28 -3.47
N ILE A 239 -17.95 -13.47 -2.55
CA ILE A 239 -17.18 -12.67 -1.60
C ILE A 239 -16.13 -13.50 -0.82
N PRO A 240 -16.42 -14.71 -0.28
CA PRO A 240 -15.42 -15.50 0.44
C PRO A 240 -14.24 -15.95 -0.43
N GLN A 241 -14.51 -16.38 -1.67
CA GLN A 241 -13.47 -16.76 -2.63
C GLN A 241 -12.64 -15.53 -3.04
N THR A 242 -13.30 -14.38 -3.22
CA THR A 242 -12.65 -13.11 -3.56
C THR A 242 -11.70 -12.64 -2.46
N VAL A 243 -12.15 -12.65 -1.19
CA VAL A 243 -11.31 -12.29 -0.03
C VAL A 243 -10.11 -13.23 0.12
N ALA A 244 -10.31 -14.55 -0.04
CA ALA A 244 -9.23 -15.52 0.00
C ALA A 244 -8.21 -15.32 -1.14
N ALA A 245 -8.68 -15.02 -2.36
CA ALA A 245 -7.82 -14.72 -3.51
C ALA A 245 -7.04 -13.41 -3.31
N MET A 246 -7.69 -12.35 -2.79
CA MET A 246 -7.03 -11.07 -2.49
C MET A 246 -5.97 -11.21 -1.39
N GLN A 247 -6.23 -11.97 -0.33
CA GLN A 247 -5.23 -12.21 0.72
C GLN A 247 -4.03 -12.99 0.18
N LYS A 248 -4.27 -14.04 -0.62
CA LYS A 248 -3.20 -14.77 -1.33
C LYS A 248 -2.41 -13.86 -2.28
N HIS A 249 -3.08 -12.94 -2.96
CA HIS A 249 -2.43 -12.00 -3.88
C HIS A 249 -1.60 -10.95 -3.12
N ALA A 250 -2.09 -10.45 -1.99
CA ALA A 250 -1.30 -9.61 -1.08
C ALA A 250 -0.04 -10.35 -0.58
N GLU A 251 -0.18 -11.64 -0.21
CA GLU A 251 0.97 -12.47 0.15
C GLU A 251 1.97 -12.66 -1.00
N GLU A 252 1.51 -12.83 -2.25
CA GLU A 252 2.35 -12.94 -3.45
C GLU A 252 3.12 -11.63 -3.72
N LEU A 253 2.45 -10.49 -3.61
CA LEU A 253 3.06 -9.16 -3.72
C LEU A 253 3.95 -8.77 -2.53
N GLN A 254 4.03 -9.61 -1.49
CA GLN A 254 4.70 -9.31 -0.21
C GLN A 254 4.10 -8.08 0.53
N ALA A 255 2.82 -7.80 0.33
CA ALA A 255 2.04 -6.87 1.15
C ALA A 255 1.67 -7.53 2.49
N LEU A 256 2.66 -7.66 3.38
CA LEU A 256 2.60 -8.44 4.63
C LEU A 256 2.03 -7.67 5.85
N ASP A 257 1.71 -6.39 5.67
CA ASP A 257 0.92 -5.60 6.62
C ASP A 257 -0.59 -5.61 6.31
N THR A 258 -0.98 -6.21 5.18
CA THR A 258 -2.35 -6.23 4.66
C THR A 258 -3.14 -7.44 5.15
N VAL A 259 -4.30 -7.16 5.76
CA VAL A 259 -5.29 -8.14 6.19
C VAL A 259 -6.62 -7.81 5.53
N VAL A 260 -7.04 -8.67 4.61
CA VAL A 260 -8.30 -8.53 3.86
C VAL A 260 -9.44 -9.16 4.64
N VAL A 261 -10.53 -8.40 4.81
CA VAL A 261 -11.78 -8.82 5.46
C VAL A 261 -12.97 -8.60 4.53
N SER A 262 -12.94 -7.55 3.70
CA SER A 262 -13.90 -7.29 2.62
C SER A 262 -13.18 -6.88 1.33
N PRO A 263 -13.74 -7.17 0.14
CA PRO A 263 -13.10 -6.83 -1.14
C PRO A 263 -13.13 -5.33 -1.45
N ASP A 264 -14.02 -4.58 -0.81
CA ASP A 264 -14.24 -3.15 -1.05
C ASP A 264 -13.40 -2.22 -0.14
N GLY A 265 -12.75 -2.75 0.91
CA GLY A 265 -12.03 -1.94 1.89
C GLY A 265 -12.92 -1.15 2.85
N TYR A 266 -14.18 -1.53 3.05
CA TYR A 266 -15.08 -0.93 4.04
C TYR A 266 -14.56 -1.12 5.49
N ASP A 267 -15.13 -0.39 6.45
CA ASP A 267 -14.71 -0.50 7.86
C ASP A 267 -15.10 -1.85 8.46
N ALA A 268 -14.10 -2.68 8.77
CA ALA A 268 -14.28 -4.01 9.34
C ALA A 268 -13.20 -4.32 10.40
N PRO A 269 -13.52 -5.08 11.48
CA PRO A 269 -12.54 -5.43 12.52
C PRO A 269 -11.32 -6.17 11.95
N ARG A 270 -10.13 -5.62 12.25
CA ARG A 270 -8.81 -6.09 11.76
C ARG A 270 -8.52 -5.84 10.27
N GLN A 271 -9.39 -5.18 9.50
CA GLN A 271 -9.07 -4.78 8.13
C GLN A 271 -8.01 -3.65 8.14
N VAL A 272 -6.80 -3.97 7.70
CA VAL A 272 -5.65 -3.05 7.68
C VAL A 272 -4.80 -3.25 6.44
N SER A 273 -4.01 -2.22 6.11
CA SER A 273 -2.87 -2.26 5.20
C SER A 273 -1.85 -1.20 5.66
N SER A 274 -0.77 -1.00 4.93
CA SER A 274 0.24 0.03 5.21
C SER A 274 0.49 0.91 3.97
N ALA A 275 1.12 2.08 4.14
CA ALA A 275 1.43 2.92 2.98
C ALA A 275 2.42 2.23 2.03
N TYR A 276 3.32 1.39 2.56
CA TYR A 276 4.21 0.53 1.78
C TYR A 276 3.42 -0.50 0.96
N ASP A 277 2.56 -1.27 1.62
CA ASP A 277 1.74 -2.33 0.99
C ASP A 277 0.83 -1.79 -0.10
N LEU A 278 0.09 -0.71 0.17
CA LEU A 278 -0.76 -0.05 -0.83
C LEU A 278 0.04 0.44 -2.04
N THR A 279 1.31 0.78 -1.85
CA THR A 279 2.21 1.18 -2.93
C THR A 279 2.74 -0.02 -3.73
N LEU A 280 3.02 -1.17 -3.09
CA LEU A 280 3.30 -2.43 -3.78
C LEU A 280 2.10 -2.87 -4.64
N ILE A 281 0.90 -2.83 -4.07
CA ILE A 281 -0.36 -3.16 -4.72
C ILE A 281 -0.60 -2.25 -5.94
N ALA A 282 -0.37 -0.94 -5.80
CA ALA A 282 -0.43 -0.01 -6.93
C ALA A 282 0.65 -0.29 -7.99
N ARG A 283 1.89 -0.60 -7.59
CA ARG A 283 3.00 -0.95 -8.51
C ARG A 283 2.69 -2.22 -9.32
N SER A 284 1.99 -3.19 -8.75
CA SER A 284 1.50 -4.39 -9.46
C SER A 284 0.32 -4.09 -10.37
N GLY A 285 -0.71 -3.39 -9.86
CA GLY A 285 -1.88 -2.97 -10.65
C GLY A 285 -1.50 -2.21 -11.91
N LEU A 286 -0.60 -1.24 -11.77
CA LEU A 286 -0.11 -0.41 -12.88
C LEU A 286 0.66 -1.17 -13.97
N GLN A 287 1.01 -2.45 -13.80
CA GLN A 287 1.51 -3.29 -14.90
C GLN A 287 0.40 -3.59 -15.93
N LYS A 288 -0.85 -3.69 -15.49
CA LYS A 288 -2.00 -4.12 -16.30
C LYS A 288 -2.63 -2.93 -17.05
N LYS A 289 -2.93 -3.10 -18.35
CA LYS A 289 -3.41 -2.00 -19.23
C LYS A 289 -4.78 -1.47 -18.79
N ASP A 290 -5.69 -2.40 -18.55
CA ASP A 290 -7.05 -2.17 -18.06
C ASP A 290 -7.08 -1.46 -16.71
N PHE A 291 -6.26 -1.88 -15.74
CA PHE A 291 -6.10 -1.16 -14.47
C PHE A 291 -5.73 0.31 -14.69
N ARG A 292 -4.71 0.58 -15.53
CA ARG A 292 -4.31 1.97 -15.88
C ARG A 292 -5.44 2.75 -16.57
N GLU A 293 -6.22 2.09 -17.41
CA GLU A 293 -7.32 2.68 -18.17
C GLU A 293 -8.47 3.13 -17.24
N TYR A 294 -8.96 2.24 -16.38
CA TYR A 294 -9.99 2.60 -15.39
C TYR A 294 -9.48 3.61 -14.35
N ALA A 295 -8.24 3.46 -13.87
CA ALA A 295 -7.67 4.32 -12.85
C ALA A 295 -7.42 5.77 -13.31
N ALA A 296 -7.04 5.97 -14.58
CA ALA A 296 -6.79 7.30 -15.15
C ALA A 296 -8.05 7.99 -15.68
N THR A 297 -9.12 7.24 -15.98
CA THR A 297 -10.36 7.79 -16.57
C THR A 297 -11.00 8.85 -15.66
N ALA A 298 -11.27 10.04 -16.22
CA ALA A 298 -11.76 11.21 -15.47
C ALA A 298 -13.30 11.25 -15.33
N SER A 299 -14.04 10.90 -16.38
CA SER A 299 -15.48 10.65 -16.35
C SER A 299 -15.90 9.66 -17.44
N ALA A 300 -17.10 9.10 -17.33
CA ALA A 300 -17.70 8.18 -18.30
C ALA A 300 -19.24 8.22 -18.22
N ASP A 301 -19.93 7.87 -19.32
CA ASP A 301 -21.36 7.52 -19.27
C ASP A 301 -21.53 6.16 -18.58
N PHE A 302 -22.34 6.09 -17.50
CA PHE A 302 -22.73 4.86 -16.84
C PHE A 302 -24.14 4.40 -17.25
N PRO A 303 -24.41 3.08 -17.39
CA PRO A 303 -25.73 2.58 -17.75
C PRO A 303 -26.79 2.76 -16.65
N GLY A 304 -27.81 3.58 -16.92
CA GLY A 304 -28.91 3.88 -16.00
C GLY A 304 -30.06 2.86 -16.03
N GLU A 305 -31.29 3.34 -15.87
CA GLU A 305 -32.50 2.52 -15.84
C GLU A 305 -32.87 1.97 -17.25
N LYS A 306 -33.44 0.76 -17.32
CA LYS A 306 -33.88 0.12 -18.57
C LYS A 306 -35.40 -0.12 -18.60
N LYS A 307 -36.16 0.94 -18.89
CA LYS A 307 -37.63 0.88 -19.03
C LYS A 307 -38.05 -0.03 -20.20
N LYS A 308 -39.06 -0.88 -19.98
CA LYS A 308 -39.58 -1.83 -21.00
C LYS A 308 -39.97 -1.10 -22.29
N GLY A 309 -39.46 -1.57 -23.42
CA GLY A 309 -39.74 -0.99 -24.75
C GLY A 309 -39.00 0.32 -25.08
N LYS A 310 -38.09 0.80 -24.21
CA LYS A 310 -37.26 1.99 -24.46
C LYS A 310 -35.78 1.61 -24.62
N LYS A 311 -35.00 2.54 -25.20
CA LYS A 311 -33.53 2.52 -25.02
C LYS A 311 -33.23 2.65 -23.53
N ARG A 312 -32.12 2.07 -23.07
CA ARG A 312 -31.61 2.31 -21.71
C ARG A 312 -31.14 3.75 -21.56
N ASP A 313 -31.46 4.35 -20.42
CA ASP A 313 -31.00 5.69 -20.02
C ASP A 313 -29.50 5.64 -19.60
N SER A 314 -28.80 6.77 -19.57
CA SER A 314 -27.41 6.89 -19.05
C SER A 314 -27.22 8.13 -18.18
N PHE A 315 -26.19 8.14 -17.34
CA PHE A 315 -25.79 9.30 -16.53
C PHE A 315 -24.27 9.38 -16.43
N GLU A 316 -23.69 10.59 -16.36
CA GLU A 316 -22.24 10.72 -16.18
C GLU A 316 -21.83 10.30 -14.76
N ILE A 317 -20.73 9.54 -14.69
CA ILE A 317 -19.97 9.32 -13.47
C ILE A 317 -18.60 10.00 -13.59
N GLN A 318 -18.17 10.67 -12.52
CA GLN A 318 -16.89 11.37 -12.43
C GLN A 318 -15.96 10.67 -11.43
N ASN A 319 -14.65 10.69 -11.70
CA ASN A 319 -13.63 10.14 -10.80
C ASN A 319 -13.48 10.97 -9.52
N THR A 320 -13.66 10.33 -8.38
CA THR A 320 -13.55 10.95 -7.05
C THR A 320 -12.11 11.35 -6.67
N ASN A 321 -11.09 10.89 -7.41
CA ASN A 321 -9.71 11.36 -7.30
C ASN A 321 -9.56 12.82 -7.78
N ARG A 322 -9.51 13.76 -6.84
CA ARG A 322 -9.44 15.20 -7.16
C ARG A 322 -8.11 15.67 -7.75
N LEU A 323 -7.04 14.87 -7.69
CA LEU A 323 -5.84 15.17 -8.48
C LEU A 323 -6.07 14.96 -9.98
N ILE A 324 -7.00 14.09 -10.41
CA ILE A 324 -7.45 14.04 -11.82
C ILE A 324 -8.49 15.14 -12.09
N THR A 325 -9.54 15.22 -11.27
CA THR A 325 -10.78 15.92 -11.64
C THR A 325 -10.89 17.37 -11.15
N GLY A 326 -10.07 17.76 -10.18
CA GLY A 326 -10.13 19.06 -9.52
C GLY A 326 -11.30 19.19 -8.54
N ASP A 327 -11.17 20.12 -7.60
CA ASP A 327 -12.24 20.55 -6.68
C ASP A 327 -11.92 21.95 -6.12
N ILE A 328 -12.81 22.54 -5.32
CA ILE A 328 -12.59 23.85 -4.71
C ILE A 328 -11.37 23.80 -3.76
N GLY A 329 -10.26 24.40 -4.20
CA GLY A 329 -8.99 24.43 -3.47
C GLY A 329 -8.03 23.27 -3.78
N VAL A 330 -8.29 22.47 -4.82
CA VAL A 330 -7.35 21.50 -5.41
C VAL A 330 -7.46 21.53 -6.93
N ASP A 331 -6.43 22.05 -7.60
CA ASP A 331 -6.30 21.97 -9.06
C ASP A 331 -5.90 20.55 -9.51
N PRO A 332 -6.28 20.12 -10.73
CA PRO A 332 -5.77 18.89 -11.33
C PRO A 332 -4.23 18.86 -11.41
N TYR A 333 -3.62 17.81 -10.87
CA TYR A 333 -2.17 17.71 -10.74
C TYR A 333 -1.49 17.37 -12.07
N LYS A 334 -0.54 18.22 -12.50
CA LYS A 334 0.18 18.03 -13.77
C LYS A 334 0.98 16.73 -13.76
N GLY A 335 0.63 15.82 -14.65
CA GLY A 335 1.28 14.52 -14.86
C GLY A 335 0.65 13.36 -14.10
N ILE A 336 -0.43 13.56 -13.36
CA ILE A 336 -1.15 12.46 -12.69
C ILE A 336 -1.71 11.44 -13.70
N ALA A 337 -1.63 10.15 -13.39
CA ALA A 337 -2.29 9.07 -14.13
C ALA A 337 -3.17 8.19 -13.22
N GLY A 338 -3.74 8.80 -12.16
CA GLY A 338 -4.81 8.22 -11.36
C GLY A 338 -4.37 7.40 -10.17
N VAL A 339 -4.63 6.09 -10.24
CA VAL A 339 -4.72 5.12 -9.12
C VAL A 339 -6.00 5.29 -8.28
N LYS A 340 -5.97 5.54 -6.94
CA LYS A 340 -7.19 5.42 -6.11
C LYS A 340 -7.16 6.22 -4.80
N ASN A 341 -8.29 6.83 -4.48
CA ASN A 341 -8.63 7.45 -3.20
C ASN A 341 -9.57 6.56 -2.35
N GLY A 342 -9.60 6.80 -1.04
CA GLY A 342 -10.56 6.20 -0.12
C GLY A 342 -10.91 7.12 1.05
N TYR A 343 -12.08 6.86 1.64
CA TYR A 343 -12.50 7.41 2.93
C TYR A 343 -13.39 6.38 3.63
N THR A 344 -13.18 6.21 4.94
CA THR A 344 -14.13 5.59 5.88
C THR A 344 -13.97 6.25 7.26
N THR A 345 -14.89 5.99 8.19
CA THR A 345 -14.88 6.58 9.54
C THR A 345 -13.64 6.19 10.34
N HIS A 346 -13.17 4.94 10.25
CA HIS A 346 -11.97 4.49 10.96
C HIS A 346 -10.67 4.75 10.18
N ALA A 347 -10.69 4.77 8.85
CA ALA A 347 -9.50 5.08 8.05
C ALA A 347 -9.15 6.58 8.02
N GLY A 348 -10.16 7.45 8.08
CA GLY A 348 -10.03 8.83 7.59
C GLY A 348 -9.81 8.83 6.07
N ASN A 349 -9.19 9.90 5.55
CA ASN A 349 -8.86 9.98 4.12
C ASN A 349 -7.60 9.16 3.79
N THR A 350 -7.65 8.36 2.73
CA THR A 350 -6.52 7.62 2.17
C THR A 350 -6.38 7.88 0.67
N PHE A 351 -5.15 7.85 0.17
CA PHE A 351 -4.85 8.07 -1.25
C PHE A 351 -3.60 7.32 -1.67
N THR A 352 -3.65 6.65 -2.82
CA THR A 352 -2.48 6.23 -3.58
C THR A 352 -2.60 6.81 -4.99
N GLY A 353 -1.51 7.37 -5.51
CA GLY A 353 -1.44 8.03 -6.80
C GLY A 353 -0.15 7.76 -7.54
N VAL A 354 -0.19 7.88 -8.88
CA VAL A 354 0.99 7.84 -9.74
C VAL A 354 1.05 9.08 -10.63
N ALA A 355 2.26 9.59 -10.88
CA ALA A 355 2.48 10.67 -11.83
C ALA A 355 3.75 10.46 -12.68
N GLU A 356 3.71 10.90 -13.93
CA GLU A 356 4.90 11.03 -14.80
C GLU A 356 5.29 12.51 -14.94
N ARG A 357 6.59 12.82 -14.81
CA ARG A 357 7.16 14.08 -15.33
C ARG A 357 8.53 13.82 -15.94
N ASN A 358 8.73 14.30 -17.17
CA ASN A 358 10.00 14.23 -17.90
C ASN A 358 10.58 12.81 -18.03
N GLY A 359 9.74 11.77 -18.19
CA GLY A 359 10.19 10.38 -18.24
C GLY A 359 10.58 9.76 -16.89
N LYS A 360 10.26 10.42 -15.76
CA LYS A 360 10.33 9.82 -14.42
C LYS A 360 8.91 9.53 -13.93
N VAL A 361 8.67 8.33 -13.42
CA VAL A 361 7.38 7.92 -12.84
C VAL A 361 7.52 7.74 -11.34
N LEU A 362 6.68 8.43 -10.57
CA LEU A 362 6.65 8.36 -9.11
C LEU A 362 5.29 7.92 -8.59
N LEU A 363 5.33 7.05 -7.59
CA LEU A 363 4.21 6.68 -6.73
C LEU A 363 4.21 7.50 -5.45
N VAL A 364 3.01 7.80 -4.95
CA VAL A 364 2.78 8.33 -3.61
C VAL A 364 1.63 7.59 -2.94
N THR A 365 1.76 7.26 -1.66
CA THR A 365 0.63 6.89 -0.81
C THR A 365 0.60 7.79 0.43
N VAL A 366 -0.59 8.24 0.83
CA VAL A 366 -0.85 9.02 2.06
C VAL A 366 -2.07 8.41 2.77
N MET A 367 -1.93 8.15 4.07
CA MET A 367 -3.00 7.59 4.91
C MET A 367 -3.25 8.47 6.13
N ASN A 368 -4.53 8.78 6.36
CA ASN A 368 -5.05 9.50 7.53
C ASN A 368 -4.26 10.79 7.88
N PRO A 369 -4.36 11.84 7.04
CA PRO A 369 -3.89 13.17 7.41
C PRO A 369 -4.83 13.81 8.42
N SER A 370 -4.27 14.38 9.49
CA SER A 370 -5.02 15.06 10.56
C SER A 370 -5.17 16.58 10.37
N ALA A 371 -4.69 17.13 9.24
CA ALA A 371 -4.93 18.53 8.91
C ALA A 371 -6.41 18.78 8.56
N GLU A 372 -7.05 19.68 9.30
CA GLU A 372 -8.43 20.17 9.10
C GLU A 372 -8.64 20.95 7.78
N GLU A 373 -7.64 21.00 6.87
CA GLU A 373 -7.81 21.65 5.57
C GLU A 373 -8.60 20.76 4.59
N SER A 374 -9.59 21.33 3.89
CA SER A 374 -10.31 20.60 2.85
C SER A 374 -9.31 19.98 1.85
N HIS A 375 -9.55 18.72 1.51
CA HIS A 375 -8.72 17.93 0.60
C HIS A 375 -7.24 17.73 1.04
N ALA A 376 -6.95 17.78 2.36
CA ALA A 376 -5.61 17.55 2.91
C ALA A 376 -4.83 16.38 2.27
N VAL A 377 -5.48 15.21 2.10
CA VAL A 377 -4.83 14.01 1.52
C VAL A 377 -4.29 14.25 0.10
N TYR A 378 -5.03 14.99 -0.73
CA TYR A 378 -4.64 15.32 -2.10
C TYR A 378 -3.55 16.38 -2.12
N LYS A 379 -3.63 17.37 -1.23
CA LYS A 379 -2.62 18.43 -1.08
C LYS A 379 -1.30 17.88 -0.55
N GLU A 380 -1.32 16.96 0.42
CA GLU A 380 -0.11 16.28 0.91
C GLU A 380 0.49 15.37 -0.16
N ALA A 381 -0.32 14.59 -0.87
CA ALA A 381 0.15 13.79 -2.00
C ALA A 381 0.80 14.64 -3.11
N ALA A 382 0.22 15.81 -3.44
CA ALA A 382 0.82 16.77 -4.38
C ALA A 382 2.15 17.36 -3.87
N LYS A 383 2.19 17.84 -2.61
CA LYS A 383 3.41 18.34 -1.93
C LYS A 383 4.52 17.27 -1.96
N LEU A 384 4.18 16.01 -1.72
CA LEU A 384 5.09 14.86 -1.71
C LEU A 384 5.59 14.46 -3.11
N LEU A 385 4.73 14.46 -4.13
CA LEU A 385 5.14 14.21 -5.51
C LEU A 385 6.02 15.35 -6.05
N ASP A 386 5.68 16.62 -5.77
CA ASP A 386 6.52 17.77 -6.17
C ASP A 386 7.91 17.70 -5.51
N TRP A 387 7.97 17.33 -4.22
CA TRP A 387 9.25 17.02 -3.55
C TRP A 387 9.99 15.86 -4.24
N GLY A 388 9.30 14.75 -4.52
CA GLY A 388 9.89 13.56 -5.15
C GLY A 388 10.50 13.85 -6.52
N PHE A 389 9.81 14.61 -7.38
CA PHE A 389 10.34 15.03 -8.67
C PHE A 389 11.54 15.98 -8.53
N ALA A 390 11.56 16.84 -7.52
CA ALA A 390 12.69 17.72 -7.23
C ALA A 390 13.90 17.01 -6.57
N ALA A 391 13.66 15.90 -5.87
CA ALA A 391 14.66 15.09 -5.17
C ALA A 391 15.23 13.94 -6.03
N SER A 392 14.47 13.43 -7.00
CA SER A 392 14.85 12.35 -7.91
C SER A 392 16.22 12.59 -8.56
N GLY A 393 17.06 11.54 -8.56
CA GLY A 393 18.44 11.61 -9.09
C GLY A 393 19.44 12.34 -8.18
N LYS A 394 19.02 12.76 -6.98
CA LYS A 394 19.87 13.44 -5.98
C LYS A 394 19.76 12.80 -4.60
N VAL A 395 18.55 12.36 -4.22
CA VAL A 395 18.28 11.65 -2.97
C VAL A 395 18.75 10.20 -3.09
N THR A 396 19.51 9.73 -2.11
CA THR A 396 19.80 8.29 -1.95
C THR A 396 18.52 7.60 -1.43
N PRO A 397 18.08 6.46 -1.99
CA PRO A 397 16.92 5.73 -1.48
C PRO A 397 17.07 5.38 0.01
N VAL A 398 15.95 5.34 0.74
CA VAL A 398 15.89 4.88 2.14
C VAL A 398 15.47 3.41 2.27
N GLY A 399 15.02 2.80 1.17
CA GLY A 399 14.62 1.41 1.04
C GLY A 399 14.15 1.12 -0.39
N GLU A 400 13.54 -0.04 -0.61
CA GLU A 400 13.04 -0.51 -1.91
C GLU A 400 11.63 -1.12 -1.76
N LEU A 401 10.76 -0.87 -2.74
CA LEU A 401 9.54 -1.65 -2.96
C LEU A 401 9.93 -3.02 -3.51
N VAL A 402 9.93 -4.06 -2.67
CA VAL A 402 10.30 -5.42 -3.08
C VAL A 402 9.45 -5.93 -4.26
N PRO A 403 10.00 -6.77 -5.15
CA PRO A 403 9.19 -7.41 -6.19
C PRO A 403 8.32 -8.54 -5.61
N PRO A 404 7.32 -9.02 -6.37
CA PRO A 404 6.52 -10.20 -6.01
C PRO A 404 7.38 -11.47 -5.86
N LYS A 405 6.92 -12.43 -5.04
CA LYS A 405 7.63 -13.70 -4.76
C LYS A 405 7.95 -14.53 -5.99
N SER A 406 7.12 -14.44 -7.04
CA SER A 406 7.31 -15.12 -8.33
C SER A 406 8.38 -14.50 -9.24
N VAL A 407 9.03 -13.41 -8.83
CA VAL A 407 10.16 -12.82 -9.55
C VAL A 407 11.48 -13.42 -9.05
N ASP A 408 12.16 -14.18 -9.92
CA ASP A 408 13.55 -14.61 -9.70
C ASP A 408 14.50 -13.40 -9.70
N THR A 409 14.73 -12.81 -8.53
CA THR A 409 15.65 -11.70 -8.28
C THR A 409 17.13 -12.08 -8.37
N GLY A 410 17.45 -13.38 -8.49
CA GLY A 410 18.81 -13.90 -8.51
C GLY A 410 19.53 -13.86 -7.15
N THR A 411 19.00 -13.17 -6.14
CA THR A 411 19.55 -13.07 -4.77
C THR A 411 19.18 -14.26 -3.88
N GLY A 412 18.99 -15.44 -4.47
CA GLY A 412 18.80 -16.69 -3.73
C GLY A 412 20.07 -17.09 -2.99
N THR A 413 20.05 -17.02 -1.66
CA THR A 413 21.16 -17.46 -0.79
C THR A 413 21.51 -18.92 -1.08
N SER A 414 22.69 -19.15 -1.68
CA SER A 414 23.10 -20.47 -2.15
C SER A 414 23.57 -21.41 -1.02
N THR A 415 22.62 -21.94 -0.26
CA THR A 415 22.84 -23.12 0.58
C THR A 415 22.71 -24.38 -0.27
N GLY A 416 23.84 -24.85 -0.82
CA GLY A 416 23.85 -25.80 -1.93
C GLY A 416 23.27 -27.19 -1.64
N GLY A 417 22.25 -27.58 -2.41
CA GLY A 417 21.91 -28.97 -2.67
C GLY A 417 22.45 -29.41 -4.03
N LYS A 418 23.16 -30.54 -4.11
CA LYS A 418 23.60 -31.10 -5.40
C LYS A 418 22.37 -31.54 -6.19
N GLY A 419 22.26 -31.08 -7.44
CA GLY A 419 21.07 -31.30 -8.26
C GLY A 419 20.91 -32.73 -8.78
N ALA A 420 19.66 -33.07 -9.11
CA ALA A 420 19.29 -34.17 -10.00
C ALA A 420 18.27 -33.61 -11.00
N ALA A 421 18.50 -33.85 -12.29
CA ALA A 421 17.59 -33.39 -13.34
C ALA A 421 16.47 -34.43 -13.57
N PRO A 422 15.19 -34.03 -13.66
CA PRO A 422 14.12 -34.93 -14.03
C PRO A 422 14.14 -35.19 -15.54
N ALA A 423 14.45 -36.43 -15.93
CA ALA A 423 14.21 -36.90 -17.30
C ALA A 423 12.74 -37.33 -17.46
N ALA A 424 12.18 -37.13 -18.66
CA ALA A 424 10.82 -37.54 -18.95
C ALA A 424 10.70 -39.05 -19.22
N GLY A 425 9.59 -39.65 -18.78
CA GLY A 425 9.17 -41.03 -19.06
C GLY A 425 7.66 -41.14 -18.81
N ALA A 426 6.95 -41.94 -19.59
CA ALA A 426 5.49 -41.94 -19.63
C ALA A 426 4.89 -43.34 -19.42
N ASP A 427 3.64 -43.34 -18.94
CA ASP A 427 2.59 -44.35 -19.14
C ASP A 427 2.89 -45.83 -18.82
N GLN A 428 2.20 -46.39 -17.80
CA GLN A 428 1.13 -47.38 -18.04
C GLN A 428 0.43 -47.87 -16.76
N GLY A 429 -0.90 -47.97 -16.83
CA GLY A 429 -1.63 -49.24 -16.66
C GLY A 429 -1.80 -49.90 -15.27
N THR A 430 -3.08 -50.01 -14.87
CA THR A 430 -3.70 -51.17 -14.18
C THR A 430 -3.30 -51.56 -12.74
N GLY A 431 -4.20 -51.27 -11.79
CA GLY A 431 -5.09 -52.29 -11.18
C GLY A 431 -4.55 -53.28 -10.12
N GLY A 432 -5.22 -53.32 -8.96
CA GLY A 432 -5.11 -54.43 -7.99
C GLY A 432 -5.27 -54.00 -6.53
N GLN A 433 -6.18 -54.64 -5.79
CA GLN A 433 -6.23 -54.56 -4.32
C GLN A 433 -5.47 -55.74 -3.71
N ALA A 434 -4.72 -55.52 -2.63
CA ALA A 434 -4.30 -56.55 -1.68
C ALA A 434 -3.97 -55.92 -0.31
N GLU A 435 -4.04 -56.70 0.77
CA GLU A 435 -3.96 -56.23 2.16
C GLU A 435 -2.62 -56.58 2.85
N ALA A 436 -2.42 -56.00 4.03
CA ALA A 436 -1.20 -55.89 4.83
C ALA A 436 -0.30 -57.13 5.04
N ALA A 437 1.01 -56.86 5.14
CA ALA A 437 1.94 -57.54 6.06
C ALA A 437 3.09 -56.60 6.48
N HIS A 438 3.64 -56.78 7.68
CA HIS A 438 4.67 -55.91 8.28
C HIS A 438 6.11 -56.22 7.81
N ALA A 439 6.98 -55.21 7.74
CA ALA A 439 8.25 -55.16 8.52
C ALA A 439 9.13 -53.92 8.24
N SER A 440 9.20 -52.96 9.19
CA SER A 440 10.36 -52.07 9.40
C SER A 440 10.18 -51.33 10.74
N ALA A 441 10.93 -51.68 11.78
CA ALA A 441 12.24 -51.13 12.13
C ALA A 441 12.15 -49.84 12.96
N ALA A 442 12.28 -49.97 14.28
CA ALA A 442 12.25 -48.83 15.20
C ALA A 442 13.58 -48.06 15.17
N SER A 443 13.50 -46.73 15.09
CA SER A 443 14.59 -45.82 15.46
C SER A 443 14.04 -44.71 16.37
N LYS A 444 14.74 -44.42 17.47
CA LYS A 444 14.30 -43.42 18.46
C LYS A 444 14.85 -42.05 18.10
N GLY A 445 14.00 -41.17 17.56
CA GLY A 445 14.25 -39.73 17.53
C GLY A 445 13.83 -39.09 18.86
N SER A 446 14.79 -38.59 19.65
CA SER A 446 14.48 -37.97 20.95
C SER A 446 13.84 -36.58 20.75
N SER A 447 12.71 -36.33 21.41
CA SER A 447 12.05 -35.01 21.38
C SER A 447 12.78 -34.00 22.26
N GLY A 448 12.76 -32.72 21.86
CA GLY A 448 13.55 -31.63 22.46
C GLY A 448 13.12 -31.18 23.87
N VAL A 449 12.28 -31.94 24.58
CA VAL A 449 11.69 -31.55 25.88
C VAL A 449 12.74 -31.38 26.98
N GLY A 450 13.80 -32.20 26.97
CA GLY A 450 14.83 -32.16 28.01
C GLY A 450 15.64 -30.86 28.06
N VAL A 451 15.84 -30.19 26.92
CA VAL A 451 16.61 -28.92 26.86
C VAL A 451 15.82 -27.76 27.45
N ALA A 452 14.51 -27.70 27.17
CA ALA A 452 13.63 -26.65 27.71
C ALA A 452 13.57 -26.68 29.26
N LEU A 453 13.45 -27.88 29.85
CA LEU A 453 13.39 -28.06 31.30
C LEU A 453 14.73 -27.70 31.98
N ALA A 454 15.87 -27.99 31.35
CA ALA A 454 17.18 -27.62 31.88
C ALA A 454 17.39 -26.10 31.97
N ILE A 455 16.92 -25.35 30.96
CA ILE A 455 17.03 -23.88 30.92
C ILE A 455 16.16 -23.24 32.01
N ILE A 456 14.92 -23.71 32.18
CA ILE A 456 14.00 -23.21 33.22
C ILE A 456 14.55 -23.48 34.63
N GLY A 457 15.06 -24.69 34.88
CA GLY A 457 15.70 -25.05 36.15
C GLY A 457 16.91 -24.17 36.48
N GLY A 458 17.78 -23.92 35.49
CA GLY A 458 18.95 -23.04 35.65
C GLY A 458 18.57 -21.60 36.01
N LEU A 459 17.54 -21.05 35.36
CA LEU A 459 17.10 -19.66 35.60
C LEU A 459 16.59 -19.45 37.03
N LEU A 460 15.82 -20.41 37.56
CA LEU A 460 15.26 -20.35 38.92
C LEU A 460 16.35 -20.37 40.00
N VAL A 461 17.43 -21.14 39.80
CA VAL A 461 18.58 -21.17 40.73
C VAL A 461 19.31 -19.82 40.76
N VAL A 462 19.48 -19.18 39.60
CA VAL A 462 20.10 -17.84 39.51
C VAL A 462 19.24 -16.77 40.21
N VAL A 463 17.92 -16.80 40.02
CA VAL A 463 17.00 -15.88 40.72
C VAL A 463 17.03 -16.10 42.24
N ALA A 464 16.99 -17.35 42.70
CA ALA A 464 17.08 -17.67 44.13
C ALA A 464 18.42 -17.19 44.75
N ALA A 465 19.54 -17.37 44.05
CA ALA A 465 20.84 -16.88 44.48
C ALA A 465 20.90 -15.33 44.54
N ALA A 466 20.28 -14.64 43.58
CA ALA A 466 20.20 -13.18 43.58
C ALA A 466 19.38 -12.65 44.77
N VAL A 467 18.20 -13.22 45.03
CA VAL A 467 17.34 -12.86 46.18
C VAL A 467 18.07 -13.11 47.50
N PHE A 468 18.76 -14.25 47.64
CA PHE A 468 19.56 -14.56 48.82
C PHE A 468 20.70 -13.55 49.05
N LEU A 469 21.41 -13.14 47.99
CA LEU A 469 22.50 -12.15 48.08
C LEU A 469 22.01 -10.74 48.42
N VAL A 470 20.83 -10.34 47.94
CA VAL A 470 20.19 -9.06 48.31
C VAL A 470 19.77 -9.08 49.78
N ASN A 471 19.02 -10.11 50.20
CA ASN A 471 18.50 -10.22 51.57
C ASN A 471 19.63 -10.37 52.62
N ARG A 472 20.77 -10.97 52.23
CA ARG A 472 21.98 -11.04 53.06
C ARG A 472 22.71 -9.69 53.20
N ARG A 473 22.54 -8.75 52.25
CA ARG A 473 23.20 -7.43 52.31
C ARG A 473 22.39 -6.39 53.06
N TRP A 474 21.06 -6.34 52.87
CA TRP A 474 20.16 -5.42 53.57
C TRP A 474 19.05 -6.19 54.29
N PRO A 475 19.25 -6.62 55.55
CA PRO A 475 18.17 -7.18 56.37
C PRO A 475 17.14 -6.08 56.67
N LEU A 476 15.87 -6.31 56.29
CA LEU A 476 14.79 -5.35 56.51
C LEU A 476 14.48 -5.24 58.02
N ALA A 477 14.69 -4.04 58.58
CA ALA A 477 14.34 -3.75 59.97
C ALA A 477 12.83 -3.59 60.14
N GLY A 478 12.27 -4.21 61.18
CA GLY A 478 10.82 -4.24 61.41
C GLY A 478 10.26 -2.98 62.08
N LEU A 479 9.15 -2.49 61.53
CA LEU A 479 8.17 -1.60 62.15
C LEU A 479 6.78 -2.16 61.77
N GLY A 480 5.75 -2.14 62.61
CA GLY A 480 5.64 -1.57 63.96
C GLY A 480 4.17 -1.21 64.25
N GLY A 481 3.30 -2.22 64.40
CA GLY A 481 1.85 -2.03 64.28
C GLY A 481 1.11 -1.53 65.54
N ARG A 482 0.25 -0.52 65.34
CA ARG A 482 -0.89 -0.08 66.18
C ARG A 482 -1.84 0.72 65.28
N SER A 483 -3.19 0.75 65.41
CA SER A 483 -4.16 -0.14 66.09
C SER A 483 -5.58 0.24 65.64
N ALA A 484 -6.43 -0.74 65.29
CA ALA A 484 -7.91 -0.75 65.45
C ALA A 484 -8.76 0.36 64.74
N PRO A 485 -10.11 0.22 64.64
CA PRO A 485 -10.98 -0.85 65.13
C PRO A 485 -11.75 -1.62 64.03
N GLU A 486 -12.66 -2.50 64.47
CA GLU A 486 -13.31 -3.59 63.74
C GLU A 486 -14.83 -3.60 64.01
N THR A 487 -15.63 -3.87 62.97
CA THR A 487 -17.00 -4.44 63.01
C THR A 487 -17.17 -5.24 61.71
N LYS A 488 -17.53 -6.54 61.63
CA LYS A 488 -18.67 -7.30 62.21
C LYS A 488 -20.03 -6.74 61.80
N ASP A 489 -21.07 -7.53 61.45
CA ASP A 489 -21.25 -8.94 61.03
C ASP A 489 -22.48 -8.88 60.05
N THR A 490 -22.85 -9.84 59.19
CA THR A 490 -22.52 -11.28 59.03
C THR A 490 -22.33 -11.56 57.50
N GLY A 491 -22.75 -12.61 56.77
CA GLY A 491 -23.33 -13.95 57.03
C GLY A 491 -24.18 -14.49 55.85
N GLU A 492 -24.27 -15.82 55.75
CA GLU A 492 -25.22 -16.64 54.95
C GLU A 492 -25.28 -16.54 53.40
N ALA A 493 -25.79 -17.61 52.79
CA ALA A 493 -25.88 -17.85 51.34
C ALA A 493 -27.22 -18.48 50.95
N ALA A 494 -27.64 -18.37 49.68
CA ALA A 494 -28.41 -19.40 48.94
C ALA A 494 -28.68 -19.02 47.46
N ASP A 495 -28.53 -20.00 46.57
CA ASP A 495 -29.11 -20.10 45.21
C ASP A 495 -30.50 -20.83 45.26
N PRO A 496 -31.27 -21.06 44.17
CA PRO A 496 -31.44 -20.40 42.85
C PRO A 496 -32.97 -20.19 42.53
N GLU A 497 -33.37 -20.23 41.24
CA GLU A 497 -34.75 -20.43 40.69
C GLU A 497 -35.78 -19.28 40.86
N GLU A 498 -36.79 -19.04 39.98
CA GLU A 498 -37.05 -19.44 38.58
C GLU A 498 -37.97 -18.38 37.88
N ALA A 499 -38.15 -18.49 36.56
CA ALA A 499 -39.21 -17.97 35.65
C ALA A 499 -40.20 -16.83 36.05
N ALA A 500 -40.38 -15.83 35.16
CA ALA A 500 -41.66 -15.53 34.46
C ALA A 500 -41.67 -14.21 33.64
N GLU A 501 -42.15 -14.29 32.39
CA GLU A 501 -42.84 -13.20 31.65
C GLU A 501 -44.38 -13.30 31.91
N PRO A 502 -45.31 -12.39 31.50
CA PRO A 502 -45.17 -11.34 30.46
C PRO A 502 -45.92 -9.99 30.71
N ALA A 503 -46.00 -9.19 29.63
CA ALA A 503 -47.14 -8.35 29.18
C ALA A 503 -47.12 -6.81 29.36
N ALA A 504 -46.93 -6.15 28.20
CA ALA A 504 -47.78 -5.11 27.60
C ALA A 504 -48.10 -3.79 28.33
N SER A 505 -47.84 -2.68 27.60
CA SER A 505 -48.75 -1.52 27.56
C SER A 505 -48.86 -1.00 26.12
N VAL A 506 -50.03 -0.47 25.74
CA VAL A 506 -50.35 -0.03 24.36
C VAL A 506 -50.39 1.49 24.30
N GLY A 507 -49.83 2.08 23.24
CA GLY A 507 -49.94 3.51 22.93
C GLY A 507 -50.54 3.73 21.55
N GLU A 508 -51.85 3.98 21.49
CA GLU A 508 -52.58 4.20 20.24
C GLU A 508 -52.68 5.70 19.90
N SER A 509 -52.53 6.06 18.62
CA SER A 509 -52.86 7.39 18.12
C SER A 509 -53.33 7.31 16.66
N ALA A 510 -54.63 7.51 16.42
CA ALA A 510 -55.25 7.37 15.12
C ALA A 510 -55.39 8.73 14.40
N GLY A 511 -54.72 8.88 13.25
CA GLY A 511 -54.92 10.01 12.33
C GLY A 511 -56.06 9.75 11.35
N LYS A 512 -57.15 10.53 11.42
CA LYS A 512 -58.31 10.43 10.51
C LYS A 512 -58.17 11.43 9.35
N PRO A 513 -58.46 11.04 8.08
CA PRO A 513 -58.39 11.96 6.95
C PRO A 513 -59.56 12.94 6.89
N ALA A 514 -59.34 14.08 6.23
CA ALA A 514 -60.35 15.03 5.79
C ALA A 514 -60.48 15.02 4.25
N ASP A 515 -61.58 15.56 3.73
CA ASP A 515 -62.07 15.33 2.35
C ASP A 515 -62.33 16.66 1.60
N LYS A 516 -62.21 16.59 0.27
CA LYS A 516 -62.50 17.61 -0.77
C LYS A 516 -61.66 18.89 -0.81
N GLY A 517 -61.38 19.29 -2.06
CA GLY A 517 -60.60 20.44 -2.52
C GLY A 517 -60.38 20.31 -4.02
#